data_AF-A0A916SDX7-F1
#
_entry.id   AF-A0A916SDX7-F1
#
_cell.length_a   1.000
_cell.length_b   1.000
_cell.length_c   1.000
_cell.angle_alpha   90.00
_cell.angle_beta   90.00
_cell.angle_gamma   90.00
#
_symmetry.space_group_name_H-M   'P 1'
#
loop_
_entity.id
_entity.type
_entity.pdbx_description
1 polymer ?
#
loop_
_entity_poly.entity_id
_entity_poly.type
_entity_poly.pdbx_seq_one_letter_code
_entity_poly.pdbx_strand_id
1 'polypeptide(L)'
;MFIRNERSMKEFIRYYPIVSAILVIHLALWIVDILPIGFFERLYDLGVGRHYQIHKGEYWRFITPIFLHGDLMHMLFNSFSLVLFGPALEQMLGKWKFILAYLGAGVLANVATFLINPSFMFSHVGASGAIFGLFGIYVFMVAFRKSLIDAGSARIIMIIFILGLIMTFIRPNINIYGHVLGFIAGFIIAPLVLNKAKRYYPVRYRRSYQDEGDIQFNPNRWKKRGKLSTKLRQNPVAVTIIVIIILAILMSL
;
A
#
# COMPACT_ATOMS: atom_id res chain seq x y z
N MET A 1 -15.76 -8.94 -0.86
CA MET A 1 -14.75 -7.88 -0.61
C MET A 1 -14.40 -7.95 0.86
N PHE A 2 -13.12 -7.88 1.23
CA PHE A 2 -12.72 -7.76 2.63
C PHE A 2 -13.35 -6.48 3.19
N ILE A 3 -14.51 -6.62 3.83
CA ILE A 3 -15.25 -5.48 4.34
C ILE A 3 -14.40 -4.89 5.47
N ARG A 4 -14.04 -3.62 5.29
CA ARG A 4 -13.27 -2.84 6.25
C ARG A 4 -14.24 -2.05 7.11
N ASN A 5 -14.11 -2.18 8.42
CA ASN A 5 -15.01 -1.61 9.42
C ASN A 5 -14.32 -0.58 10.33
N GLU A 6 -13.14 -0.08 9.93
CA GLU A 6 -12.46 0.97 10.68
C GLU A 6 -13.26 2.26 10.59
N ARG A 7 -13.50 2.93 11.72
CA ARG A 7 -14.27 4.18 11.82
C ARG A 7 -13.38 5.41 11.82
N SER A 8 -12.07 5.23 12.02
CA SER A 8 -11.11 6.32 12.11
C SER A 8 -9.73 5.88 11.61
N MET A 9 -8.91 6.87 11.25
CA MET A 9 -7.51 6.65 10.90
C MET A 9 -6.72 6.00 12.04
N LYS A 10 -7.05 6.33 13.30
CA LYS A 10 -6.40 5.74 14.48
C LYS A 10 -6.62 4.23 14.57
N GLU A 11 -7.83 3.76 14.22
CA GLU A 11 -8.12 2.33 14.16
C GLU A 11 -7.41 1.65 12.99
N PHE A 12 -7.36 2.29 11.82
CA PHE A 12 -6.59 1.78 10.68
C PHE A 12 -5.12 1.56 11.04
N ILE A 13 -4.48 2.55 11.66
CA ILE A 13 -3.08 2.45 12.12
C ILE A 13 -2.90 1.34 13.15
N ARG A 14 -3.86 1.18 14.07
CA ARG A 14 -3.80 0.13 15.10
C ARG A 14 -3.90 -1.28 14.51
N TYR A 15 -4.78 -1.48 13.53
CA TYR A 15 -5.01 -2.80 12.94
C TYR A 15 -4.00 -3.17 11.85
N TYR A 16 -3.52 -2.18 11.10
CA TYR A 16 -2.59 -2.37 9.98
C TYR A 16 -1.37 -1.44 10.11
N PRO A 17 -0.57 -1.60 11.18
CA PRO A 17 0.55 -0.73 11.46
C PRO A 17 1.65 -0.77 10.37
N ILE A 18 1.87 -1.92 9.72
CA ILE A 18 2.90 -2.03 8.68
C ILE A 18 2.45 -1.34 7.40
N VAL A 19 1.22 -1.59 6.93
CA VAL A 19 0.64 -0.85 5.81
C VAL A 19 0.68 0.64 6.09
N SER A 20 0.27 1.06 7.30
CA SER A 20 0.29 2.47 7.68
C SER A 20 1.70 3.06 7.68
N ALA A 21 2.70 2.33 8.17
CA ALA A 21 4.09 2.77 8.13
C ALA A 21 4.59 2.96 6.70
N ILE A 22 4.30 2.02 5.80
CA ILE A 22 4.69 2.13 4.38
C ILE A 22 4.03 3.35 3.72
N LEU A 23 2.75 3.61 4.00
CA LEU A 23 2.05 4.79 3.47
C LEU A 23 2.65 6.10 3.97
N VAL A 24 3.04 6.15 5.25
CA VAL A 24 3.74 7.31 5.82
C VAL A 24 5.10 7.48 5.14
N ILE A 25 5.83 6.40 4.89
CA ILE A 25 7.12 6.45 4.17
C ILE A 25 6.92 6.97 2.74
N HIS A 26 5.94 6.46 1.99
CA HIS A 26 5.64 6.94 0.64
C HIS A 26 5.36 8.45 0.64
N LEU A 27 4.50 8.90 1.54
CA LEU A 27 4.14 10.31 1.64
C LEU A 27 5.33 11.17 2.08
N ALA A 28 6.09 10.72 3.09
CA ALA A 28 7.23 11.46 3.60
C ALA A 28 8.33 11.60 2.54
N LEU A 29 8.68 10.52 1.83
CA LEU A 29 9.68 10.57 0.77
C LEU A 29 9.22 11.43 -0.40
N TRP A 30 7.94 11.35 -0.78
CA TRP A 30 7.41 12.20 -1.84
C TRP A 30 7.37 13.69 -1.45
N ILE A 31 7.03 14.02 -0.19
CA ILE A 31 7.12 15.40 0.32
C ILE A 31 8.58 15.88 0.30
N VAL A 32 9.51 15.04 0.74
CA VAL A 32 10.94 15.37 0.76
C VAL A 32 11.45 15.65 -0.67
N ASP A 33 11.02 14.87 -1.65
CA ASP A 33 11.42 14.99 -3.06
C ASP A 33 10.96 16.30 -3.72
N ILE A 34 9.77 16.81 -3.38
CA ILE A 34 9.26 18.07 -3.95
C ILE A 34 9.83 19.33 -3.29
N LEU A 35 10.55 19.20 -2.17
CA LEU A 35 11.14 20.35 -1.48
C LEU A 35 12.46 20.73 -2.17
N PRO A 36 12.62 21.99 -2.66
CA PRO A 36 13.82 22.44 -3.39
C PRO A 36 14.98 22.73 -2.41
N ILE A 37 15.40 21.69 -1.69
CA ILE A 37 16.48 21.73 -0.72
C ILE A 37 17.53 20.75 -1.24
N GLY A 38 18.69 21.24 -1.68
CA GLY A 38 19.68 20.44 -2.43
C GLY A 38 20.22 19.18 -1.73
N PHE A 39 19.99 18.99 -0.42
CA PHE A 39 20.22 17.68 0.22
C PHE A 39 19.15 16.64 -0.16
N PHE A 40 17.89 17.05 -0.25
CA PHE A 40 16.74 16.18 -0.55
C PHE A 40 16.68 15.76 -2.02
N GLU A 41 17.09 16.63 -2.95
CA GLU A 41 17.24 16.27 -4.37
C GLU A 41 18.20 15.08 -4.55
N ARG A 42 19.27 15.02 -3.75
CA ARG A 42 20.21 13.89 -3.76
C ARG A 42 19.63 12.61 -3.17
N LEU A 43 18.63 12.70 -2.28
CA LEU A 43 18.05 11.52 -1.63
C LEU A 43 17.26 10.67 -2.63
N TYR A 44 16.48 11.30 -3.51
CA TYR A 44 15.77 10.60 -4.58
C TYR A 44 16.76 9.88 -5.50
N ASP A 45 17.78 10.58 -5.98
CA ASP A 45 18.82 10.02 -6.85
C ASP A 45 19.60 8.86 -6.21
N LEU A 46 19.83 8.90 -4.89
CA LEU A 46 20.49 7.81 -4.15
C LEU A 46 19.60 6.57 -4.00
N GLY A 47 18.27 6.74 -4.01
CA GLY A 47 17.33 5.65 -3.79
C GLY A 47 16.73 5.05 -5.06
N VAL A 48 16.78 5.72 -6.22
CA VAL A 48 16.26 5.19 -7.50
C VAL A 48 16.92 3.86 -7.86
N GLY A 49 16.16 2.92 -8.42
CA GLY A 49 16.67 1.62 -8.86
C GLY A 49 17.42 1.80 -10.17
N ARG A 50 18.74 1.95 -10.15
CA ARG A 50 19.56 2.20 -11.35
C ARG A 50 20.54 1.06 -11.61
N HIS A 51 20.45 0.47 -12.80
CA HIS A 51 21.24 -0.70 -13.18
C HIS A 51 22.75 -0.43 -13.16
N TYR A 52 23.18 0.74 -13.65
CA TYR A 52 24.58 1.14 -13.65
C TYR A 52 25.18 1.19 -12.23
N GLN A 53 24.50 1.84 -11.29
CA GLN A 53 24.95 1.97 -9.90
C GLN A 53 24.91 0.63 -9.16
N ILE A 54 23.92 -0.22 -9.46
CA ILE A 54 23.88 -1.58 -8.91
C ILE A 54 25.12 -2.38 -9.36
N HIS A 55 25.54 -2.28 -10.63
CA HIS A 55 26.80 -2.90 -11.09
C HIS A 55 28.04 -2.36 -10.37
N LYS A 56 27.99 -1.12 -9.88
CA LYS A 56 29.05 -0.51 -9.06
C LYS A 56 28.99 -0.86 -7.58
N GLY A 57 28.06 -1.73 -7.15
CA GLY A 57 27.96 -2.21 -5.78
C GLY A 57 26.91 -1.51 -4.91
N GLU A 58 26.07 -0.63 -5.48
CA GLU A 58 25.03 0.08 -4.74
C GLU A 58 23.77 -0.80 -4.51
N TYR A 59 23.94 -1.93 -3.82
CA TYR A 59 22.90 -2.97 -3.70
C TYR A 59 21.66 -2.56 -2.89
N TRP A 60 21.72 -1.49 -2.11
CA TRP A 60 20.52 -0.94 -1.45
C TRP A 60 19.44 -0.53 -2.46
N ARG A 61 19.83 -0.27 -3.72
CA ARG A 61 18.94 0.04 -4.84
C ARG A 61 18.05 -1.14 -5.26
N PHE A 62 18.17 -2.32 -4.65
CA PHE A 62 17.16 -3.37 -4.76
C PHE A 62 15.97 -3.15 -3.80
N ILE A 63 16.15 -2.38 -2.74
CA ILE A 63 15.16 -2.15 -1.68
C ILE A 63 14.56 -0.75 -1.79
N THR A 64 15.40 0.28 -1.86
CA THR A 64 14.97 1.68 -1.82
C THR A 64 13.93 2.08 -2.87
N PRO A 65 13.92 1.56 -4.12
CA PRO A 65 12.96 2.00 -5.13
C PRO A 65 11.53 1.62 -4.79
N ILE A 66 11.32 0.62 -3.93
CA ILE A 66 9.98 0.15 -3.49
C ILE A 66 9.20 1.30 -2.83
N PHE A 67 9.89 2.27 -2.22
CA PHE A 67 9.27 3.36 -1.47
C PHE A 67 9.22 4.68 -2.23
N LEU A 68 9.98 4.82 -3.31
CA LEU A 68 10.07 6.04 -4.10
C LEU A 68 9.04 6.04 -5.24
N HIS A 69 8.64 7.24 -5.67
CA HIS A 69 7.66 7.43 -6.73
C HIS A 69 8.07 8.65 -7.56
N GLY A 70 7.97 8.54 -8.89
CA GLY A 70 8.41 9.60 -9.80
C GLY A 70 7.44 10.79 -9.93
N ASP A 71 6.20 10.63 -9.48
CA ASP A 71 5.19 11.68 -9.51
C ASP A 71 4.09 11.43 -8.47
N LEU A 72 3.26 12.45 -8.22
CA LEU A 72 2.17 12.40 -7.24
C LEU A 72 1.16 11.30 -7.57
N MET A 73 0.73 11.20 -8.83
CA MET A 73 -0.31 10.24 -9.21
C MET A 73 0.21 8.81 -9.08
N HIS A 74 1.46 8.56 -9.45
CA HIS A 74 2.12 7.28 -9.25
C HIS A 74 2.20 6.90 -7.76
N MET A 75 2.52 7.85 -6.88
CA MET A 75 2.49 7.64 -5.42
C MET A 75 1.08 7.34 -4.92
N LEU A 76 0.09 8.11 -5.35
CA LEU A 76 -1.31 7.96 -4.93
C LEU A 76 -1.88 6.61 -5.38
N PHE A 77 -1.66 6.19 -6.63
CA PHE A 77 -2.16 4.91 -7.13
C PHE A 77 -1.54 3.71 -6.42
N ASN A 78 -0.24 3.74 -6.17
CA ASN A 78 0.41 2.68 -5.40
C ASN A 78 -0.06 2.64 -3.95
N SER A 79 -0.13 3.80 -3.30
CA SER A 79 -0.58 3.91 -1.91
C SER A 79 -2.05 3.50 -1.77
N PHE A 80 -2.91 3.91 -2.71
CA PHE A 80 -4.31 3.47 -2.75
C PHE A 80 -4.44 1.96 -2.96
N SER A 81 -3.66 1.39 -3.87
CA SER A 81 -3.62 -0.07 -4.10
C SER A 81 -3.16 -0.80 -2.85
N LEU A 82 -2.12 -0.30 -2.16
CA LEU A 82 -1.65 -0.87 -0.91
C LEU A 82 -2.72 -0.79 0.19
N VAL A 83 -3.46 0.31 0.30
CA VAL A 83 -4.60 0.47 1.23
C VAL A 83 -5.73 -0.52 0.91
N LEU A 84 -5.92 -0.88 -0.35
CA LEU A 84 -6.97 -1.80 -0.79
C LEU A 84 -6.59 -3.26 -0.51
N PHE A 85 -5.34 -3.63 -0.77
CA PHE A 85 -4.91 -5.03 -0.81
C PHE A 85 -4.00 -5.45 0.36
N GLY A 86 -3.30 -4.51 0.97
CA GLY A 86 -2.38 -4.74 2.08
C GLY A 86 -3.08 -5.16 3.39
N PRO A 87 -4.09 -4.41 3.89
CA PRO A 87 -4.69 -4.64 5.20
C PRO A 87 -5.18 -6.06 5.46
N ALA A 88 -5.86 -6.67 4.47
CA ALA A 88 -6.35 -8.03 4.63
C ALA A 88 -5.20 -9.03 4.77
N LEU A 89 -4.15 -8.91 3.96
CA LEU A 89 -2.94 -9.74 4.10
C LEU A 89 -2.22 -9.46 5.42
N GLU A 90 -2.07 -8.19 5.83
CA GLU A 90 -1.42 -7.88 7.12
C GLU A 90 -2.16 -8.53 8.30
N GLN A 91 -3.49 -8.52 8.28
CA GLN A 91 -4.31 -9.16 9.31
C GLN A 91 -4.16 -10.69 9.29
N MET A 92 -4.18 -11.30 8.11
CA MET A 92 -4.13 -12.76 7.94
C MET A 92 -2.75 -13.34 8.25
N LEU A 93 -1.69 -12.63 7.85
CA LEU A 93 -0.30 -13.05 7.95
C LEU A 93 0.35 -12.61 9.27
N GLY A 94 -0.10 -11.48 9.83
CA GLY A 94 0.60 -10.75 10.87
C GLY A 94 1.77 -9.92 10.33
N LYS A 95 2.28 -9.02 11.17
CA LYS A 95 3.26 -7.98 10.81
C LYS A 95 4.49 -8.51 10.07
N TRP A 96 5.21 -9.48 10.66
CA TRP A 96 6.48 -9.97 10.12
C TRP A 96 6.36 -10.67 8.78
N LYS A 97 5.33 -11.51 8.63
CA LYS A 97 5.06 -12.21 7.37
C LYS A 97 4.55 -11.28 6.29
N PHE A 98 3.81 -10.23 6.66
CA PHE A 98 3.44 -9.18 5.72
C PHE A 98 4.64 -8.37 5.25
N ILE A 99 5.58 -8.01 6.14
CA ILE A 99 6.85 -7.38 5.76
C ILE A 99 7.61 -8.27 4.79
N LEU A 100 7.77 -9.56 5.10
CA LEU A 100 8.45 -10.52 4.23
C LEU A 100 7.74 -10.67 2.88
N ALA A 101 6.41 -10.73 2.87
CA ALA A 101 5.63 -10.81 1.65
C ALA A 101 5.83 -9.56 0.76
N TYR A 102 5.68 -8.37 1.33
CA TYR A 102 5.73 -7.11 0.61
C TYR A 102 7.16 -6.77 0.16
N LEU A 103 8.12 -6.72 1.08
CA LEU A 103 9.51 -6.39 0.76
C LEU A 103 10.19 -7.54 0.01
N GLY A 104 9.94 -8.80 0.38
CA GLY A 104 10.53 -9.94 -0.31
C GLY A 104 10.10 -10.00 -1.77
N ALA A 105 8.81 -9.83 -2.06
CA ALA A 105 8.34 -9.80 -3.45
C ALA A 105 8.86 -8.56 -4.20
N GLY A 106 8.88 -7.38 -3.58
CA GLY A 106 9.42 -6.16 -4.20
C GLY A 106 10.91 -6.25 -4.51
N VAL A 107 11.72 -6.75 -3.57
CA VAL A 107 13.17 -6.95 -3.77
C VAL A 107 13.41 -7.97 -4.86
N LEU A 108 12.71 -9.11 -4.85
CA LEU A 108 12.84 -10.11 -5.91
C LEU A 108 12.40 -9.56 -7.27
N ALA A 109 11.37 -8.71 -7.33
CA ALA A 109 10.97 -8.03 -8.55
C ALA A 109 12.09 -7.11 -9.09
N ASN A 110 12.74 -6.35 -8.21
CA ASN A 110 13.82 -5.44 -8.58
C ASN A 110 15.08 -6.21 -9.00
N VAL A 111 15.43 -7.28 -8.28
CA VAL A 111 16.54 -8.18 -8.65
C VAL A 111 16.27 -8.84 -10.01
N ALA A 112 15.07 -9.36 -10.22
CA ALA A 112 14.75 -10.03 -11.47
C ALA A 112 14.63 -9.04 -12.64
N THR A 113 14.15 -7.81 -12.39
CA THR A 113 14.24 -6.70 -13.36
C THR A 113 15.69 -6.42 -13.74
N PHE A 114 16.58 -6.33 -12.74
CA PHE A 114 18.01 -6.09 -12.94
C PHE A 114 18.68 -7.16 -13.80
N LEU A 115 18.33 -8.43 -13.58
CA LEU A 115 18.92 -9.57 -14.29
C LEU A 115 18.40 -9.74 -15.72
N ILE A 116 17.14 -9.37 -15.99
CA ILE A 116 16.45 -9.71 -17.24
C ILE A 116 16.34 -8.51 -18.19
N ASN A 117 16.22 -7.29 -17.66
CA ASN A 117 16.07 -6.12 -18.51
C ASN A 117 17.42 -5.79 -19.19
N PRO A 118 17.46 -5.75 -20.55
CA PRO A 118 18.71 -5.62 -21.30
C PRO A 118 19.33 -4.22 -21.23
N SER A 119 18.60 -3.22 -20.75
CA SER A 119 19.11 -1.84 -20.70
C SER A 119 20.00 -1.61 -19.48
N PHE A 120 21.28 -1.35 -19.75
CA PHE A 120 22.28 -1.05 -18.71
C PHE A 120 22.02 0.29 -17.99
N MET A 121 21.32 1.21 -18.63
CA MET A 121 20.94 2.51 -18.07
C MET A 121 19.50 2.51 -17.52
N PHE A 122 18.87 1.34 -17.39
CA PHE A 122 17.51 1.24 -16.90
C PHE A 122 17.40 1.79 -15.48
N SER A 123 16.34 2.58 -15.27
CA SER A 123 16.01 3.22 -13.99
C SER A 123 14.54 3.00 -13.67
N HIS A 124 14.24 2.69 -12.41
CA HIS A 124 12.86 2.47 -11.94
C HIS A 124 12.65 2.90 -10.50
N VAL A 125 11.42 3.25 -10.18
CA VAL A 125 10.88 3.51 -8.84
C VAL A 125 9.44 3.00 -8.77
N GLY A 126 8.95 2.75 -7.57
CA GLY A 126 7.54 2.44 -7.32
C GLY A 126 7.34 1.16 -6.52
N ALA A 127 6.30 1.20 -5.68
CA ALA A 127 5.84 0.06 -4.89
C ALA A 127 5.15 -1.04 -5.71
N SER A 128 4.90 -0.82 -7.00
CA SER A 128 4.01 -1.65 -7.81
C SER A 128 4.49 -3.10 -7.95
N GLY A 129 5.80 -3.35 -8.04
CA GLY A 129 6.34 -4.71 -8.05
C GLY A 129 6.00 -5.50 -6.77
N ALA A 130 6.09 -4.86 -5.61
CA ALA A 130 5.66 -5.43 -4.33
C ALA A 130 4.15 -5.67 -4.28
N ILE A 131 3.35 -4.75 -4.82
CA ILE A 131 1.89 -4.87 -4.90
C ILE A 131 1.47 -6.02 -5.84
N PHE A 132 2.14 -6.19 -6.98
CA PHE A 132 1.97 -7.35 -7.83
C PHE A 132 2.36 -8.65 -7.11
N GLY A 133 3.37 -8.61 -6.24
CA GLY A 133 3.65 -9.69 -5.30
C GLY A 133 2.48 -10.03 -4.37
N LEU A 134 1.80 -9.03 -3.81
CA LEU A 134 0.59 -9.26 -3.03
C LEU A 134 -0.51 -9.92 -3.88
N PHE A 135 -0.69 -9.50 -5.15
CA PHE A 135 -1.58 -10.19 -6.08
C PHE A 135 -1.16 -11.66 -6.31
N GLY A 136 0.13 -11.95 -6.42
CA GLY A 136 0.66 -13.32 -6.49
C GLY A 136 0.20 -14.18 -5.31
N ILE A 137 0.26 -13.63 -4.10
CA ILE A 137 -0.22 -14.30 -2.89
C ILE A 137 -1.74 -14.52 -2.94
N TYR A 138 -2.50 -13.51 -3.39
CA TYR A 138 -3.95 -13.66 -3.57
C TYR A 138 -4.32 -14.74 -4.58
N VAL A 139 -3.67 -14.76 -5.74
CA VAL A 139 -3.89 -15.79 -6.77
C VAL A 139 -3.55 -17.18 -6.23
N PHE A 140 -2.45 -17.31 -5.49
CA PHE A 140 -2.11 -18.56 -4.81
C PHE A 140 -3.22 -18.98 -3.82
N MET A 141 -3.79 -18.05 -3.04
CA MET A 141 -4.91 -18.36 -2.15
C MET A 141 -6.15 -18.82 -2.90
N VAL A 142 -6.48 -18.18 -4.01
CA VAL A 142 -7.63 -18.56 -4.86
C VAL A 142 -7.45 -19.97 -5.44
N ALA A 143 -6.22 -20.32 -5.84
CA ALA A 143 -5.91 -21.64 -6.39
C ALA A 143 -5.86 -22.74 -5.33
N PHE A 144 -5.13 -22.51 -4.23
CA PHE A 144 -4.71 -23.59 -3.32
C PHE A 144 -5.16 -23.43 -1.87
N ARG A 145 -5.68 -22.26 -1.46
CA ARG A 145 -6.07 -21.98 -0.07
C ARG A 145 -7.42 -21.26 0.00
N LYS A 146 -8.42 -21.78 -0.74
CA LYS A 146 -9.78 -21.21 -0.86
C LYS A 146 -10.48 -20.97 0.49
N SER A 147 -10.11 -21.69 1.56
CA SER A 147 -10.67 -21.47 2.90
C SER A 147 -10.30 -20.11 3.52
N LEU A 148 -9.22 -19.48 3.04
CA LEU A 148 -8.70 -18.21 3.54
C LEU A 148 -9.37 -16.99 2.90
N ILE A 149 -10.04 -17.14 1.76
CA ILE A 149 -10.63 -16.05 0.98
C ILE A 149 -12.04 -16.42 0.51
N ASP A 150 -13.02 -15.52 0.72
CA ASP A 150 -14.37 -15.73 0.23
C ASP A 150 -14.46 -15.50 -1.30
N ALA A 151 -15.44 -16.16 -1.94
CA ALA A 151 -15.60 -16.12 -3.39
C ALA A 151 -15.82 -14.69 -3.95
N GLY A 152 -16.51 -13.82 -3.20
CA GLY A 152 -16.74 -12.44 -3.61
C GLY A 152 -15.45 -11.61 -3.60
N SER A 153 -14.65 -11.72 -2.54
CA SER A 153 -13.33 -11.09 -2.46
C SER A 153 -12.37 -11.65 -3.52
N ALA A 154 -12.34 -12.97 -3.70
CA ALA A 154 -11.55 -13.61 -4.74
C ALA A 154 -11.89 -13.05 -6.12
N ARG A 155 -13.18 -12.99 -6.49
CA ARG A 155 -13.62 -12.46 -7.78
C ARG A 155 -13.18 -11.02 -8.01
N ILE A 156 -13.38 -10.14 -7.03
CA ILE A 156 -13.00 -8.72 -7.16
C ILE A 156 -11.49 -8.57 -7.31
N ILE A 157 -10.72 -9.27 -6.47
CA ILE A 157 -9.25 -9.20 -6.53
C ILE A 157 -8.74 -9.73 -7.87
N MET A 158 -9.30 -10.84 -8.38
CA MET A 158 -8.94 -11.36 -9.70
C MET A 158 -9.25 -10.37 -10.82
N ILE A 159 -10.42 -9.71 -10.79
CA ILE A 159 -10.77 -8.68 -11.78
C ILE A 159 -9.76 -7.54 -11.75
N ILE A 160 -9.45 -7.00 -10.56
CA ILE A 160 -8.52 -5.87 -10.45
C ILE A 160 -7.10 -6.29 -10.83
N PHE A 161 -6.67 -7.49 -10.45
CA PHE A 161 -5.39 -8.06 -10.87
C PHE A 161 -5.29 -8.16 -12.38
N ILE A 162 -6.29 -8.74 -13.05
CA ILE A 162 -6.30 -8.89 -14.51
C ILE A 162 -6.27 -7.52 -15.19
N LEU A 163 -7.06 -6.56 -14.71
CA LEU A 163 -7.03 -5.19 -15.23
C LEU A 163 -5.66 -4.54 -15.03
N GLY A 164 -5.05 -4.68 -13.84
CA GLY A 164 -3.70 -4.18 -13.56
C GLY A 164 -2.65 -4.82 -14.47
N LEU A 165 -2.76 -6.12 -14.71
CA LEU A 165 -1.88 -6.85 -15.61
C LEU A 165 -2.04 -6.38 -17.07
N ILE A 166 -3.27 -6.19 -17.54
CA ILE A 166 -3.53 -5.61 -18.88
C ILE A 166 -2.91 -4.21 -18.98
N MET A 167 -3.15 -3.36 -17.98
CA MET A 167 -2.60 -1.99 -17.95
C MET A 167 -1.07 -1.97 -17.93
N THR A 168 -0.42 -3.03 -17.43
CA THR A 168 1.05 -3.18 -17.44
C THR A 168 1.61 -3.18 -18.85
N PHE A 169 0.90 -3.77 -19.81
CA PHE A 169 1.35 -3.87 -21.20
C PHE A 169 0.86 -2.72 -22.09
N ILE A 170 -0.20 -2.01 -21.68
CA ILE A 170 -0.80 -0.90 -22.45
C ILE A 170 -0.16 0.44 -22.07
N ARG A 171 0.16 0.65 -20.80
CA ARG A 171 0.67 1.95 -20.33
C ARG A 171 2.17 2.07 -20.62
N PRO A 172 2.62 3.15 -21.27
CA PRO A 172 4.04 3.41 -21.43
C PRO A 172 4.70 3.68 -20.08
N ASN A 173 6.03 3.55 -20.03
CA ASN A 173 6.86 3.82 -18.84
C ASN A 173 6.53 2.96 -17.61
N ILE A 174 5.94 1.78 -17.80
CA ILE A 174 5.77 0.78 -16.75
C ILE A 174 6.93 -0.22 -16.77
N ASN A 175 7.45 -0.55 -15.59
CA ASN A 175 8.38 -1.67 -15.44
C ASN A 175 7.64 -3.01 -15.55
N ILE A 176 7.48 -3.50 -16.79
CA ILE A 176 6.79 -4.78 -17.09
C ILE A 176 7.45 -5.94 -16.34
N TYR A 177 8.78 -6.01 -16.34
CA TYR A 177 9.53 -7.04 -15.62
C TYR A 177 9.21 -7.00 -14.12
N GLY A 178 9.22 -5.82 -13.51
CA GLY A 178 8.88 -5.64 -12.10
C GLY A 178 7.47 -6.14 -11.75
N HIS A 179 6.47 -5.87 -12.60
CA HIS A 179 5.10 -6.34 -12.34
C HIS A 179 4.97 -7.86 -12.49
N VAL A 180 5.43 -8.42 -13.60
CA VAL A 180 5.31 -9.86 -13.88
C VAL A 180 6.12 -10.68 -12.88
N LEU A 181 7.36 -10.28 -12.62
CA LEU A 181 8.27 -11.01 -11.74
C LEU A 181 7.92 -10.77 -10.27
N GLY A 182 7.40 -9.60 -9.91
CA GLY A 182 6.81 -9.36 -8.61
C GLY A 182 5.64 -10.31 -8.34
N PHE A 183 4.71 -10.43 -9.29
CA PHE A 183 3.61 -11.40 -9.21
C PHE A 183 4.11 -12.84 -9.01
N ILE A 184 5.06 -13.30 -9.84
CA ILE A 184 5.64 -14.63 -9.73
C ILE A 184 6.32 -14.84 -8.37
N ALA A 185 7.12 -13.87 -7.92
CA ALA A 185 7.81 -13.92 -6.64
C ALA A 185 6.82 -14.04 -5.48
N GLY A 186 5.77 -13.23 -5.47
CA GLY A 186 4.70 -13.30 -4.47
C GLY A 186 3.98 -14.65 -4.47
N PHE A 187 3.67 -15.19 -5.65
CA PHE A 187 3.06 -16.51 -5.79
C PHE A 187 3.95 -17.63 -5.24
N ILE A 188 5.26 -17.57 -5.49
CA ILE A 188 6.25 -18.54 -4.99
C ILE A 188 6.46 -18.41 -3.47
N ILE A 189 6.45 -17.20 -2.92
CA ILE A 189 6.59 -16.95 -1.48
C ILE A 189 5.31 -17.33 -0.71
N ALA A 190 4.15 -17.34 -1.38
CA ALA A 190 2.85 -17.54 -0.77
C ALA A 190 2.75 -18.77 0.18
N PRO A 191 3.21 -19.99 -0.17
CA PRO A 191 3.19 -21.13 0.74
C PRO A 191 3.90 -20.87 2.08
N LEU A 192 5.05 -20.15 2.04
CA LEU A 192 5.85 -19.83 3.21
C LEU A 192 5.13 -18.85 4.12
N VAL A 193 4.63 -17.74 3.56
CA VAL A 193 3.99 -16.69 4.37
C VAL A 193 2.59 -17.11 4.82
N LEU A 194 1.85 -17.89 4.02
CA LEU A 194 0.51 -18.38 4.37
C LEU A 194 0.54 -19.57 5.34
N ASN A 195 1.72 -20.05 5.75
CA ASN A 195 1.82 -21.08 6.77
C ASN A 195 1.19 -20.56 8.08
N LYS A 196 0.21 -21.29 8.64
CA LYS A 196 -0.57 -20.88 9.82
C LYS A 196 -1.28 -19.52 9.67
N ALA A 197 -1.50 -19.03 8.45
CA ALA A 197 -2.29 -17.82 8.23
C ALA A 197 -3.72 -18.03 8.72
N LYS A 198 -4.28 -16.99 9.34
CA LYS A 198 -5.66 -16.99 9.80
C LYS A 198 -6.56 -16.48 8.68
N ARG A 199 -7.82 -16.90 8.67
CA ARG A 199 -8.82 -16.32 7.77
C ARG A 199 -8.97 -14.83 8.09
N TYR A 200 -9.26 -14.01 7.08
CA TYR A 200 -9.64 -12.62 7.31
C TYR A 200 -10.93 -12.59 8.14
N TYR A 201 -10.96 -11.78 9.19
CA TYR A 201 -12.17 -11.51 9.94
C TYR A 201 -12.38 -10.00 9.98
N PRO A 202 -13.52 -9.48 9.48
CA PRO A 202 -13.81 -8.07 9.65
C PRO A 202 -13.81 -7.79 11.14
N VAL A 203 -13.14 -6.73 11.56
CA VAL A 203 -13.08 -6.32 12.97
C VAL A 203 -14.52 -6.22 13.48
N ARG A 204 -14.94 -7.23 14.26
CA ARG A 204 -16.24 -7.24 14.91
C ARG A 204 -16.09 -6.37 16.14
N TYR A 205 -16.74 -5.21 16.12
CA TYR A 205 -17.00 -4.52 17.38
C TYR A 205 -17.80 -5.49 18.23
N ARG A 206 -17.23 -5.91 19.36
CA ARG A 206 -18.08 -6.20 20.51
C ARG A 206 -18.76 -4.85 20.74
N ARG A 207 -19.99 -4.68 20.26
CA ARG A 207 -20.87 -3.75 20.94
C ARG A 207 -20.81 -4.26 22.37
N SER A 208 -20.14 -3.54 23.26
CA SER A 208 -20.75 -3.38 24.56
C SER A 208 -22.05 -2.65 24.22
N TYR A 209 -23.07 -3.42 23.81
CA TYR A 209 -24.34 -3.26 24.44
C TYR A 209 -23.98 -3.47 25.91
N GLN A 210 -23.67 -2.37 26.60
CA GLN A 210 -24.35 -2.25 27.87
C GLN A 210 -25.81 -2.40 27.45
N ASP A 211 -26.40 -3.53 27.78
CA ASP A 211 -27.83 -3.59 28.04
C ASP A 211 -28.12 -2.52 29.10
N GLU A 212 -28.12 -1.25 28.69
CA GLU A 212 -29.02 -0.26 29.26
C GLU A 212 -30.39 -0.67 28.69
N GLY A 213 -30.97 -1.69 29.31
CA GLY A 213 -32.08 -2.46 28.83
C GLY A 213 -33.42 -1.73 28.83
N ASP A 214 -33.48 -0.47 28.41
CA ASP A 214 -34.73 0.25 28.25
C ASP A 214 -34.61 1.30 27.13
N ILE A 215 -35.65 1.39 26.29
CA ILE A 215 -35.89 2.58 25.48
C ILE A 215 -36.33 3.69 26.46
N GLN A 216 -35.42 4.28 27.21
CA GLN A 216 -35.76 5.42 28.05
C GLN A 216 -35.92 6.67 27.17
N PHE A 217 -37.16 7.15 27.09
CA PHE A 217 -37.46 8.46 26.54
C PHE A 217 -36.69 9.52 27.34
N ASN A 218 -35.68 10.13 26.71
CA ASN A 218 -34.93 11.24 27.31
C ASN A 218 -35.53 12.58 26.83
N PRO A 219 -36.38 13.25 27.63
CA PRO A 219 -37.01 14.53 27.26
C PRO A 219 -35.99 15.66 27.03
N ASN A 220 -34.75 15.50 27.51
CA ASN A 220 -33.67 16.47 27.37
C ASN A 220 -32.66 16.11 26.27
N ARG A 221 -32.93 15.13 25.38
CA ARG A 221 -32.06 14.78 24.23
C ARG A 221 -31.64 16.01 23.41
N TRP A 222 -32.56 16.96 23.29
CA TRP A 222 -32.40 18.18 22.51
C TRP A 222 -31.42 19.16 23.13
N LYS A 223 -31.16 19.08 24.45
CA LYS A 223 -30.16 19.90 25.16
C LYS A 223 -28.72 19.47 24.87
N LYS A 224 -28.50 18.26 24.33
CA LYS A 224 -27.20 17.80 23.83
C LYS A 224 -26.94 18.16 22.36
N ARG A 225 -27.78 18.99 21.72
CA ARG A 225 -27.41 19.69 20.47
C ARG A 225 -26.62 20.95 20.81
N GLY A 226 -25.43 20.75 21.38
CA GLY A 226 -24.51 21.82 21.73
C GLY A 226 -23.13 21.49 21.21
N LYS A 227 -22.70 22.21 20.17
CA LYS A 227 -21.43 22.14 19.45
C LYS A 227 -21.35 21.03 18.39
N LEU A 228 -21.87 21.35 17.20
CA LEU A 228 -21.20 20.94 15.97
C LEU A 228 -19.72 21.26 16.16
N SER A 229 -18.91 20.22 16.28
CA SER A 229 -17.47 20.32 16.42
C SER A 229 -16.92 21.04 15.19
N THR A 230 -16.68 22.34 15.32
CA THR A 230 -15.90 23.19 14.41
C THR A 230 -14.42 22.78 14.34
N LYS A 231 -14.05 21.60 14.87
CA LYS A 231 -12.69 21.10 14.97
C LYS A 231 -12.09 20.64 13.63
N LEU A 232 -12.88 20.61 12.55
CA LEU A 232 -12.37 20.41 11.18
C LEU A 232 -11.75 21.70 10.59
N ARG A 233 -11.99 22.88 11.18
CA ARG A 233 -11.53 24.16 10.63
C ARG A 233 -10.19 24.68 11.17
N GLN A 234 -9.55 23.95 12.08
CA GLN A 234 -8.32 24.40 12.76
C GLN A 234 -7.31 23.26 12.98
N ASN A 235 -7.27 22.26 12.09
CA ASN A 235 -6.12 21.36 12.08
C ASN A 235 -5.10 21.91 11.08
N PRO A 236 -4.07 22.67 11.54
CA PRO A 236 -3.08 23.25 10.63
C PRO A 236 -2.42 22.16 9.78
N VAL A 237 -2.25 20.95 10.31
CA VAL A 237 -1.68 19.81 9.58
C VAL A 237 -2.56 19.41 8.39
N ALA A 238 -3.88 19.37 8.55
CA ALA A 238 -4.79 19.00 7.46
C ALA A 238 -4.82 20.07 6.36
N VAL A 239 -4.77 21.35 6.75
CA VAL A 239 -4.69 22.47 5.80
C VAL A 239 -3.36 22.45 5.05
N THR A 240 -2.24 22.22 5.75
CA THR A 240 -0.92 22.09 5.14
C THR A 240 -0.85 20.92 4.15
N ILE A 241 -1.41 19.76 4.49
CA ILE A 241 -1.46 18.60 3.57
C ILE A 241 -2.28 18.94 2.31
N ILE A 242 -3.43 19.60 2.46
CA ILE A 242 -4.28 20.01 1.32
C ILE A 242 -3.54 21.01 0.42
N VAL A 243 -2.86 22.00 1.01
CA VAL A 243 -2.08 22.99 0.27
C VAL A 243 -0.92 22.33 -0.48
N ILE A 244 -0.20 21.40 0.15
CA ILE A 244 0.88 20.64 -0.50
C ILE A 244 0.34 19.82 -1.68
N ILE A 245 -0.82 19.16 -1.51
CA ILE A 245 -1.45 18.39 -2.60
C ILE A 245 -1.84 19.31 -3.76
N ILE A 246 -2.45 20.47 -3.49
CA ILE A 246 -2.86 21.42 -4.53
C ILE A 246 -1.64 21.97 -5.27
N LEU A 247 -0.60 22.38 -4.54
CA LEU A 247 0.63 22.91 -5.14
C LEU A 247 1.32 21.87 -6.03
N ALA A 248 1.38 20.62 -5.59
CA ALA A 248 1.98 19.56 -6.38
C ALA A 248 1.18 19.20 -7.65
N ILE A 249 -0.17 19.26 -7.59
CA ILE A 249 -0.99 19.11 -8.79
C ILE A 249 -0.67 20.24 -9.78
N LEU A 250 -0.58 21.48 -9.29
CA LEU A 250 -0.26 22.65 -10.12
C LEU A 250 1.15 22.61 -10.71
N MET A 251 2.13 22.03 -10.00
CA MET A 251 3.51 21.88 -10.49
C MET A 251 3.70 20.69 -11.45
N SER A 252 2.70 19.83 -11.59
CA SER A 252 2.72 18.65 -12.48
C SER A 252 1.96 18.84 -13.81
N LEU A 253 1.39 20.03 -14.02
CA LEU A 253 0.75 20.49 -15.26
C LEU A 253 1.71 21.37 -16.06
#